data_AF-A0A7V9UA79-F1
#
_entry.id   AF-A0A7V9UA79-F1
#
_cell.length_a   1.000
_cell.length_b   1.000
_cell.length_c   1.000
_cell.angle_alpha   90.00
_cell.angle_beta   90.00
_cell.angle_gamma   90.00
#
_symmetry.space_group_name_H-M   'P 1'
#
loop_
_entity.id
_entity.type
_entity.pdbx_description
1 polymer ?
#
loop_
_entity_poly.entity_id
_entity_poly.type
_entity_poly.pdbx_seq_one_letter_code
_entity_poly.pdbx_strand_id
1 'polypeptide(L)' 'TEVGHASGTYSHWNGYKVDISRSTCNDNRIRGTYTYIGLRGDGAPMYKSPAGNIYANEGSHWDITYYNCGGC' A
#
# COMPACT_ATOMS: atom_id res chain seq x y z
N THR A 1 -8.75 14.12 -5.18
CA THR A 1 -9.33 12.86 -4.71
C THR A 1 -9.49 11.99 -5.92
N GLU A 2 -8.58 11.01 -6.07
CA GLU A 2 -8.38 10.30 -7.34
C GLU A 2 -9.60 9.43 -7.67
N VAL A 3 -10.18 9.76 -8.82
CA VAL A 3 -11.22 9.02 -9.53
C VAL A 3 -10.52 7.90 -10.27
N GLY A 4 -10.88 6.65 -9.97
CA GLY A 4 -10.55 5.54 -10.85
C GLY A 4 -10.27 4.22 -10.15
N HIS A 5 -11.07 3.24 -10.55
CA HIS A 5 -10.68 1.84 -10.73
C HIS A 5 -10.98 0.78 -9.66
N ALA A 6 -11.59 -0.29 -10.21
CA ALA A 6 -11.93 -1.59 -9.69
C ALA A 6 -13.04 -1.65 -8.64
N SER A 7 -14.26 -1.96 -9.11
CA SER A 7 -15.32 -2.58 -8.33
C SER A 7 -14.83 -3.94 -7.81
N GLY A 8 -14.24 -3.94 -6.62
CA GLY A 8 -13.76 -5.14 -5.93
C GLY A 8 -13.80 -4.93 -4.42
N THR A 9 -13.95 -6.00 -3.66
CA THR A 9 -14.15 -5.99 -2.19
C THR A 9 -13.06 -5.23 -1.42
N TYR A 10 -11.85 -5.10 -2.00
CA TYR A 10 -10.73 -4.27 -1.51
C TYR A 10 -10.44 -3.10 -2.46
N SER A 11 -11.38 -2.18 -2.58
CA SER A 11 -11.27 -1.01 -3.46
C SER A 11 -11.15 0.28 -2.65
N HIS A 12 -10.64 1.34 -3.29
CA HIS A 12 -10.62 2.71 -2.77
C HIS A 12 -11.96 3.12 -2.15
N TRP A 13 -13.06 2.63 -2.71
CA TRP A 13 -14.41 2.92 -2.29
C TRP A 13 -14.75 2.42 -0.88
N ASN A 14 -14.19 1.29 -0.45
CA ASN A 14 -14.43 0.73 0.88
C ASN A 14 -13.43 1.22 1.95
N GLY A 15 -12.51 2.14 1.60
CA GLY A 15 -11.50 2.67 2.53
C GLY A 15 -10.32 1.74 2.82
N TYR A 16 -10.20 0.62 2.10
CA TYR A 16 -9.12 -0.37 2.30
C TYR A 16 -7.87 -0.06 1.51
N LYS A 17 -7.97 0.82 0.51
CA LYS A 17 -6.85 1.23 -0.31
C LYS A 17 -6.68 2.73 -0.27
N VAL A 18 -5.44 3.19 -0.12
CA VAL A 18 -5.07 4.61 -0.20
C VAL A 18 -3.82 4.72 -1.06
N ASP A 19 -3.92 5.48 -2.13
CA ASP A 19 -2.77 5.89 -2.90
C ASP A 19 -2.11 7.11 -2.27
N ILE A 20 -0.83 6.99 -1.93
CA ILE A 20 -0.01 8.16 -1.55
C ILE A 20 1.00 8.46 -2.63
N SER A 21 1.14 9.76 -2.94
CA SER A 21 2.18 10.25 -3.83
C SER A 21 3.55 9.85 -3.28
N ARG A 22 4.45 9.42 -4.17
CA ARG A 22 5.83 9.18 -3.79
C ARG A 22 6.49 10.49 -3.42
N SER A 23 7.05 10.52 -2.22
CA SER A 23 7.98 11.54 -1.79
C SER A 23 9.23 10.86 -1.27
N THR A 24 10.39 11.50 -1.37
CA THR A 24 11.64 11.00 -0.79
C THR A 24 11.50 10.71 0.71
N CYS A 25 10.67 11.47 1.43
CA CYS A 25 10.34 11.22 2.82
C CYS A 25 9.59 9.88 3.00
N ASN A 26 8.53 9.65 2.22
CA ASN A 26 7.72 8.43 2.31
C ASN A 26 8.50 7.19 1.87
N ASP A 27 9.27 7.29 0.77
CA ASP A 27 10.09 6.19 0.27
C ASP A 27 11.13 5.76 1.32
N ASN A 28 11.85 6.71 1.91
CA ASN A 28 12.83 6.39 2.95
C ASN A 28 12.17 5.82 4.21
N ARG A 29 11.02 6.38 4.62
CA ARG A 29 10.29 5.89 5.79
C ARG A 29 9.80 4.46 5.59
N ILE A 30 9.15 4.16 4.46
CA ILE A 30 8.62 2.84 4.15
C ILE A 30 9.75 1.82 4.03
N ARG A 31 10.77 2.10 3.20
CA ARG A 31 11.87 1.16 2.96
C ARG A 31 12.76 0.94 4.19
N GLY A 32 12.88 1.95 5.07
CA GLY A 32 13.68 1.86 6.29
C GLY A 32 12.93 1.34 7.53
N THR A 33 11.60 1.43 7.55
CA THR A 33 10.80 1.07 8.75
C THR A 33 9.98 -0.19 8.54
N TYR A 34 9.53 -0.46 7.31
CA TYR A 34 8.63 -1.58 7.02
C TYR A 34 9.42 -2.77 6.50
N THR A 35 8.88 -3.97 6.76
CA THR A 35 9.52 -5.21 6.35
C THR A 35 9.24 -5.48 4.89
N TYR A 36 10.28 -5.62 4.07
CA TYR A 36 10.11 -6.05 2.69
C TYR A 36 9.55 -7.48 2.65
N ILE A 37 8.44 -7.69 1.95
CA ILE A 37 7.74 -8.99 1.87
C ILE A 37 7.77 -9.62 0.48
N GLY A 38 8.48 -9.02 -0.48
CA GLY A 38 8.64 -9.53 -1.84
C GLY A 38 8.02 -8.62 -2.90
N LEU A 39 7.89 -9.14 -4.12
CA LEU A 39 7.31 -8.45 -5.26
C LEU A 39 5.85 -8.88 -5.44
N ARG A 40 4.97 -7.93 -5.77
CA ARG A 40 3.60 -8.17 -6.22
C ARG A 40 3.64 -8.76 -7.64
N GLY A 41 2.57 -9.41 -8.10
CA GLY A 41 2.55 -10.14 -9.38
C GLY A 41 2.89 -9.31 -10.64
N ASP A 42 2.86 -7.98 -10.52
CA ASP A 42 3.24 -6.98 -11.51
C ASP A 42 4.69 -6.46 -11.36
N GLY A 43 5.45 -6.97 -10.39
CA GLY A 43 6.83 -6.57 -10.10
C GLY A 43 6.97 -5.41 -9.12
N ALA A 44 5.88 -4.88 -8.55
CA ALA A 44 5.92 -3.82 -7.57
C ALA A 44 6.46 -4.32 -6.21
N PRO A 45 7.54 -3.75 -5.65
CA PRO A 45 8.05 -4.19 -4.35
C PRO A 45 7.08 -3.84 -3.22
N MET A 46 6.79 -4.83 -2.39
CA MET A 46 5.84 -4.75 -1.29
C MET A 46 6.54 -4.70 0.06
N TYR A 47 6.01 -3.88 0.96
CA TYR A 47 6.50 -3.68 2.31
C TYR A 47 5.34 -3.77 3.29
N LYS A 48 5.54 -4.50 4.39
CA LYS A 48 4.53 -4.68 5.44
C LYS A 48 4.86 -3.81 6.65
N SER A 49 3.91 -2.99 7.07
CA SER A 49 4.05 -2.21 8.30
C SER A 49 3.83 -3.09 9.54
N PRO A 50 4.30 -2.67 10.73
CA PRO A 50 4.04 -3.36 11.98
C PRO A 50 2.54 -3.52 12.29
N ALA A 51 1.70 -2.62 11.75
CA ALA A 51 0.25 -2.67 11.89
C ALA A 51 -0.43 -3.70 10.95
N GLY A 52 0.33 -4.38 10.09
CA GLY A 52 -0.19 -5.38 9.16
C GLY A 52 -0.52 -4.86 7.76
N ASN A 53 -0.46 -3.55 7.53
CA ASN A 53 -0.77 -2.95 6.23
C ASN A 53 0.34 -3.25 5.21
N ILE A 54 -0.06 -3.42 3.94
CA ILE A 54 0.87 -3.68 2.83
C ILE A 54 0.99 -2.41 1.99
N TYR A 55 2.23 -2.03 1.67
CA TYR A 55 2.60 -0.88 0.85
C TYR A 55 3.29 -1.42 -0.40
N ALA A 56 2.65 -1.32 -1.55
CA ALA A 56 3.22 -1.70 -2.84
C ALA A 56 3.71 -0.46 -3.57
N ASN A 57 4.97 -0.46 -4.03
CA ASN A 57 5.52 0.64 -4.81
C ASN A 57 5.32 0.38 -6.30
N GLU A 58 4.38 1.09 -6.92
CA GLU A 58 4.09 0.95 -8.36
C GLU A 58 4.96 1.86 -9.23
N GLY A 59 5.99 2.49 -8.65
CA GLY A 59 6.88 3.40 -9.34
C GLY A 59 6.35 4.83 -9.43
N SER A 60 5.04 5.01 -9.66
CA SER A 60 4.39 6.33 -9.71
C SER A 60 3.79 6.76 -8.37
N HIS A 61 3.19 5.83 -7.63
CA HIS A 61 2.59 6.03 -6.31
C HIS A 61 2.79 4.77 -5.45
N TRP A 62 2.49 4.89 -4.16
CA TRP A 62 2.39 3.75 -3.26
C TRP A 62 0.92 3.34 -3.12
N ASP A 63 0.59 2.11 -3.50
CA ASP A 63 -0.70 1.47 -3.20
C ASP A 63 -0.62 0.90 -1.78
N ILE A 64 -1.39 1.49 -0.87
CA ILE A 64 -1.47 1.02 0.53
C ILE A 64 -2.73 0.19 0.65
N THR A 65 -2.58 -1.10 0.89
CA THR A 65 -3.68 -1.98 1.29
C THR A 65 -3.70 -2.10 2.81
N TYR A 66 -4.71 -1.49 3.43
CA TYR A 66 -4.96 -1.61 4.86
C TYR A 66 -5.55 -2.99 5.15
N TYR A 67 -4.81 -3.80 5.89
CA TYR A 67 -5.37 -4.98 6.53
C TYR A 67 -5.82 -4.52 7.89
N ASN A 68 -7.02 -3.94 7.96
CA ASN A 68 -7.62 -3.67 9.25
C ASN A 68 -7.69 -5.03 9.95
N CYS A 69 -7.01 -5.15 11.08
CA CYS A 69 -7.12 -6.34 11.91
C CYS A 69 -8.58 -6.35 12.39
N GLY A 70 -9.46 -7.02 11.65
CA GLY A 70 -10.77 -7.41 12.13
C GLY A 70 -10.54 -8.41 13.26
N GLY A 71 -10.40 -7.91 14.48
CA GLY A 71 -10.32 -8.72 15.69
C GLY A 71 -9.03 -8.52 16.49
N CYS A 72 -9.04 -7.53 17.36
CA CYS A 72 -8.70 -7.79 18.77
C CYS A 72 -10.00 -8.13 19.49
#